data_AF-A0A963PB04-F1
#
_entry.id   AF-A0A963PB04-F1
#
_cell.length_a   1.000
_cell.length_b   1.000
_cell.length_c   1.000
_cell.angle_alpha   90.00
_cell.angle_beta   90.00
_cell.angle_gamma   90.00
#
_symmetry.space_group_name_H-M   'P 1'
#
loop_
_entity.id
_entity.type
_entity.pdbx_description
1 polymer ?
#
loop_
_entity_poly.entity_id
_entity_poly.type
_entity_poly.pdbx_seq_one_letter_code
_entity_poly.pdbx_strand_id
1 'polypeptide(L)'
;MRGVFTIDPECPFLPSLARGLVESLGDRLASAVVLLPSRRACMALRDAFLANGDGAAMLLPRMQPVGEAGGEEPLVAGEGWIAPAIDPLRRKLLLARLVRRQRAAQGGVTDEHAIRLAGDLADFLDEMHTEEGAARRGWRRSWGGNMPGTGKRSSCSCAFSANSGPMSLPT
;
A
#
# COMPACT_ATOMS: atom_id res chain seq x y z
N MET A 1 -28.06 -7.17 -4.74
CA MET A 1 -27.45 -6.30 -5.77
C MET A 1 -25.93 -6.39 -5.66
N ARG A 2 -25.25 -6.83 -6.72
CA ARG A 2 -23.79 -6.72 -6.84
C ARG A 2 -23.52 -5.53 -7.76
N GLY A 3 -22.96 -4.45 -7.22
CA GLY A 3 -22.55 -3.28 -7.99
C GLY A 3 -21.05 -3.30 -8.18
N VAL A 4 -20.59 -3.26 -9.43
CA VAL A 4 -19.20 -2.98 -9.76
C VAL A 4 -19.10 -1.49 -10.04
N PHE A 5 -18.26 -0.79 -9.27
CA PHE A 5 -18.01 0.63 -9.44
C PHE A 5 -16.58 0.83 -9.92
N THR A 6 -16.36 1.87 -10.72
CA THR A 6 -15.06 2.20 -11.29
C THR A 6 -14.67 3.61 -10.88
N ILE A 7 -13.43 3.79 -10.46
CA ILE A 7 -12.82 5.10 -10.24
C ILE A 7 -11.90 5.36 -11.43
N ASP A 8 -11.98 6.57 -11.97
CA ASP A 8 -11.14 6.99 -13.09
C ASP A 8 -9.64 6.87 -12.72
N PRO A 9 -8.79 6.30 -13.58
CA PRO A 9 -7.37 6.13 -13.29
C PRO A 9 -6.59 7.44 -13.14
N GLU A 10 -7.11 8.57 -13.64
CA GLU A 10 -6.51 9.89 -13.48
C GLU A 10 -6.75 10.47 -12.07
N CYS A 11 -7.72 9.91 -11.34
CA CYS A 11 -8.05 10.35 -9.98
C CYS A 11 -7.23 9.61 -8.92
N PRO A 12 -6.82 10.30 -7.82
CA PRO A 12 -6.27 9.63 -6.66
C PRO A 12 -7.28 8.64 -6.05
N PHE A 13 -7.02 7.35 -6.22
CA PHE A 13 -7.98 6.29 -5.88
C PHE A 13 -8.52 6.36 -4.45
N LEU A 14 -7.65 6.41 -3.42
CA LEU A 14 -8.09 6.36 -2.02
C LEU A 14 -8.85 7.62 -1.57
N PRO A 15 -8.40 8.86 -1.87
CA PRO A 15 -9.21 10.05 -1.64
C PRO A 15 -10.56 10.03 -2.34
N SER A 16 -10.60 9.60 -3.62
CA SER A 16 -11.85 9.48 -4.37
C SER A 16 -12.78 8.43 -3.78
N LEU A 17 -12.24 7.29 -3.35
CA LEU A 17 -12.98 6.23 -2.66
C LEU A 17 -13.54 6.73 -1.32
N ALA A 18 -12.73 7.40 -0.50
CA ALA A 18 -13.16 7.92 0.81
C ALA A 18 -14.34 8.88 0.65
N ARG A 19 -14.25 9.84 -0.29
CA ARG A 19 -15.34 10.77 -0.58
C ARG A 19 -16.59 10.05 -1.08
N GLY A 20 -16.45 9.13 -2.04
CA GLY A 20 -17.59 8.36 -2.55
C GLY A 20 -18.26 7.49 -1.48
N LEU A 21 -17.49 6.94 -0.52
CA LEU A 21 -18.04 6.17 0.60
C LEU A 21 -18.80 7.06 1.59
N VAL A 22 -18.28 8.25 1.91
CA VAL A 22 -19.00 9.23 2.76
C VAL A 22 -20.31 9.66 2.08
N GLU A 23 -20.25 10.03 0.80
CA GLU A 23 -21.42 10.48 0.03
C GLU A 23 -22.48 9.38 -0.11
N SER A 24 -22.08 8.11 -0.27
CA SER A 24 -23.01 7.00 -0.50
C SER A 24 -23.57 6.37 0.77
N LEU A 25 -22.81 6.33 1.86
CA LEU A 25 -23.21 5.63 3.09
C LEU A 25 -23.67 6.58 4.20
N GLY A 26 -23.20 7.83 4.24
CA GLY A 26 -23.50 8.77 5.32
C GLY A 26 -23.27 8.15 6.70
N ASP A 27 -24.28 8.20 7.57
CA ASP A 27 -24.24 7.64 8.92
C ASP A 27 -23.96 6.12 8.96
N ARG A 28 -24.25 5.40 7.88
CA ARG A 28 -24.00 3.96 7.78
C ARG A 28 -22.52 3.63 7.57
N LEU A 29 -21.67 4.62 7.29
CA LEU A 29 -20.24 4.45 7.06
C LEU A 29 -19.57 3.70 8.22
N ALA A 30 -19.93 4.02 9.47
CA ALA A 30 -19.38 3.39 10.67
C ALA A 30 -19.64 1.87 10.73
N SER A 31 -20.72 1.40 10.10
CA SER A 31 -21.08 -0.03 10.06
C SER A 31 -20.46 -0.79 8.89
N ALA A 32 -19.78 -0.09 7.96
CA ALA A 32 -19.24 -0.69 6.76
C ALA A 32 -17.89 -1.38 7.02
N VAL A 33 -17.61 -2.42 6.22
CA VAL A 33 -16.32 -3.10 6.16
C VAL A 33 -15.71 -2.85 4.77
N VAL A 34 -14.52 -2.25 4.73
CA VAL A 34 -13.78 -1.97 3.50
C VAL A 34 -12.61 -2.95 3.39
N LEU A 35 -12.69 -3.85 2.41
CA LEU A 35 -11.62 -4.78 2.09
C LEU A 35 -10.60 -4.12 1.16
N LEU A 36 -9.32 -4.18 1.53
CA LEU A 36 -8.23 -3.46 0.86
C LEU A 36 -7.08 -4.40 0.50
N PRO A 37 -6.27 -4.12 -0.52
CA PRO A 37 -5.22 -5.03 -0.96
C PRO A 37 -4.05 -5.17 0.04
N SER A 38 -3.88 -4.25 0.99
CA SER A 38 -2.76 -4.25 1.95
C SER A 38 -3.08 -3.43 3.20
N ARG A 39 -2.30 -3.60 4.28
CA ARG A 39 -2.39 -2.72 5.47
C ARG A 39 -2.08 -1.28 5.13
N ARG A 40 -1.17 -1.06 4.18
CA ARG A 40 -0.81 0.30 3.75
C ARG A 40 -1.97 1.00 3.07
N ALA A 41 -2.74 0.29 2.25
CA ALA A 41 -3.98 0.83 1.70
C ALA A 41 -4.98 1.17 2.82
N CYS A 42 -5.06 0.38 3.90
CA CYS A 42 -5.87 0.71 5.08
C CYS A 42 -5.40 2.00 5.77
N MET A 43 -4.11 2.14 6.02
CA MET A 43 -3.54 3.35 6.64
C MET A 43 -3.75 4.58 5.77
N ALA A 44 -3.46 4.48 4.47
CA ALA A 44 -3.64 5.58 3.53
C ALA A 44 -5.11 5.96 3.34
N LEU A 45 -6.05 5.00 3.42
CA LEU A 45 -7.49 5.29 3.37
C LEU A 45 -7.95 6.01 4.64
N ARG A 46 -7.45 5.60 5.82
CA ARG A 46 -7.70 6.31 7.08
C ARG A 46 -7.25 7.77 7.00
N ASP A 47 -6.03 8.01 6.52
CA ASP A 47 -5.49 9.36 6.35
C ASP A 47 -6.35 10.17 5.35
N ALA A 48 -6.84 9.53 4.29
CA ALA A 48 -7.74 10.17 3.32
C ALA A 48 -9.11 10.55 3.94
N PHE A 49 -9.68 9.72 4.82
CA PHE A 49 -10.89 10.09 5.55
C PHE A 49 -10.67 11.29 6.48
N LEU A 50 -9.53 11.32 7.19
CA LEU A 50 -9.19 12.43 8.09
C LEU A 50 -8.96 13.74 7.32
N ALA A 51 -8.31 13.66 6.15
CA ALA A 51 -8.09 14.81 5.28
C ALA A 51 -9.39 15.38 4.70
N ASN A 52 -10.39 14.53 4.44
CA ASN A 52 -11.71 14.94 3.94
C ASN A 52 -12.63 15.50 5.04
N GLY A 53 -12.37 15.19 6.31
CA GLY A 53 -13.24 15.56 7.43
C GLY A 53 -13.03 16.97 7.97
N ASP A 54 -12.06 17.75 7.48
CA ASP A 54 -11.70 19.09 7.97
C ASP A 54 -11.59 19.20 9.51
N GLY A 55 -11.14 18.12 10.16
CA GLY A 55 -11.01 18.04 11.63
C GLY A 55 -12.29 17.70 12.40
N ALA A 56 -13.40 17.43 11.71
CA ALA A 56 -14.62 16.90 12.32
C ALA A 56 -14.41 15.46 12.80
N ALA A 57 -14.93 15.16 14.00
CA ALA A 57 -14.95 13.79 14.51
C ALA A 57 -15.91 12.94 13.67
N MET A 58 -15.38 11.95 12.95
CA MET A 58 -16.15 11.02 12.12
C MET A 58 -15.87 9.58 12.53
N LEU A 59 -16.92 8.77 12.64
CA LEU A 59 -16.78 7.33 12.87
C LEU A 59 -16.34 6.66 11.56
N LEU A 60 -15.15 6.06 11.58
CA LEU A 60 -14.56 5.41 10.42
C LEU A 60 -15.10 3.98 10.23
N PRO A 61 -15.16 3.50 8.97
CA PRO A 61 -15.49 2.11 8.69
C PRO A 61 -14.39 1.17 9.20
N ARG A 62 -14.72 -0.12 9.37
CA ARG A 62 -13.71 -1.15 9.62
C ARG A 62 -12.93 -1.39 8.32
N MET A 63 -11.63 -1.09 8.32
CA MET A 63 -10.74 -1.32 7.17
C MET A 63 -9.95 -2.60 7.38
N GLN A 64 -10.02 -3.53 6.42
CA GLN A 64 -9.41 -4.85 6.55
C GLN A 64 -8.57 -5.21 5.31
N PRO A 65 -7.29 -5.60 5.48
CA PRO A 65 -6.45 -6.04 4.38
C PRO A 65 -6.82 -7.46 3.92
N VAL A 66 -6.77 -7.69 2.61
CA VAL A 66 -6.98 -8.98 1.96
C VAL A 66 -5.62 -9.64 1.76
N GLY A 67 -5.36 -10.73 2.49
CA GLY A 67 -4.16 -11.55 2.28
C GLY A 67 -2.93 -11.21 3.13
N GLU A 68 -3.00 -10.24 4.04
CA GLU A 68 -1.92 -9.99 5.01
C GLU A 68 -2.21 -10.66 6.35
N ALA A 69 -1.52 -11.75 6.65
CA ALA A 69 -1.57 -12.40 7.95
C ALA A 69 -0.96 -11.47 9.03
N GLY A 70 -1.74 -11.12 10.05
CA GLY A 70 -1.30 -10.33 11.21
C GLY A 70 -2.12 -9.06 11.49
N GLY A 71 -3.41 -9.06 11.17
CA GLY A 71 -4.32 -8.11 11.82
C GLY A 71 -4.41 -8.42 13.32
N GLU A 72 -4.59 -7.37 14.12
CA GLU A 72 -4.77 -7.42 15.58
C GLU A 72 -6.12 -8.00 16.05
N GLU A 73 -6.93 -8.54 15.13
CA GLU A 73 -7.99 -9.51 15.45
C GLU A 73 -7.95 -10.68 14.43
N PRO A 74 -7.88 -11.94 14.90
CA PRO A 74 -7.87 -13.10 14.03
C PRO A 74 -9.28 -13.36 13.47
N LEU A 75 -9.49 -13.07 12.18
CA LEU A 75 -10.67 -13.53 11.47
C LEU A 75 -10.36 -14.87 10.78
N VAL A 76 -11.01 -15.91 11.30
CA VAL A 76 -11.03 -17.30 10.83
C VAL A 76 -9.76 -18.08 11.20
N ALA A 77 -9.96 -19.08 12.06
CA ALA A 77 -9.03 -20.17 12.33
C ALA A 77 -8.81 -20.99 11.04
N GLY A 78 -8.06 -20.43 10.11
CA GLY A 78 -7.25 -21.16 9.16
C GLY A 78 -5.83 -20.80 9.54
N GLU A 79 -5.15 -21.72 10.21
CA GLU A 79 -3.80 -21.54 10.72
C GLU A 79 -2.85 -21.20 9.56
N GLY A 80 -2.72 -19.92 9.27
CA GLY A 80 -1.67 -19.39 8.41
C GLY A 80 -0.43 -19.28 9.26
N TRP A 81 0.25 -20.40 9.50
CA TRP A 81 1.52 -20.45 10.22
C TRP A 81 2.53 -19.59 9.45
N ILE A 82 2.61 -18.30 9.78
CA ILE A 82 3.72 -17.47 9.33
C ILE A 82 4.97 -18.13 9.90
N ALA A 83 5.85 -18.60 9.01
CA ALA A 83 7.11 -19.17 9.45
C ALA A 83 7.87 -18.12 10.30
N PRO A 84 8.53 -18.54 11.38
CA PRO A 84 9.29 -17.61 12.20
C PRO A 84 10.30 -16.88 11.33
N ALA A 85 10.52 -15.59 11.64
CA ALA A 85 11.49 -14.78 10.93
C ALA A 85 12.87 -15.48 10.92
N ILE A 86 13.56 -15.41 9.77
CA ILE A 86 14.92 -15.94 9.65
C ILE A 86 15.82 -15.14 10.60
N ASP A 87 16.59 -15.84 11.43
CA ASP A 87 17.60 -15.23 12.29
C ASP A 87 18.48 -14.22 11.50
N PRO A 88 18.75 -13.01 12.03
CA PRO A 88 19.44 -11.96 11.29
C PRO A 88 20.82 -12.38 10.75
N LEU A 89 21.59 -13.14 11.55
CA LEU A 89 22.90 -13.62 11.13
C LEU A 89 22.75 -14.66 10.01
N ARG A 90 21.81 -15.60 10.15
CA ARG A 90 21.50 -16.58 9.11
C ARG A 90 21.07 -15.89 7.81
N ARG A 91 20.21 -14.87 7.88
CA ARG A 91 19.77 -14.08 6.72
C ARG A 91 20.96 -13.42 6.03
N LYS A 92 21.85 -12.77 6.79
CA LYS A 92 23.05 -12.12 6.24
C LYS A 92 23.98 -13.10 5.53
N LEU A 93 24.21 -14.29 6.10
CA LEU A 93 25.05 -15.32 5.48
C LEU A 93 24.44 -15.90 4.20
N LEU A 94 23.10 -16.07 4.17
CA LEU A 94 22.39 -16.48 2.95
C LEU A 94 22.50 -15.43 1.84
N LEU A 95 22.31 -14.15 2.19
CA LEU A 95 22.49 -13.04 1.25
C LEU A 95 23.93 -12.95 0.74
N ALA A 96 24.94 -13.12 1.60
CA ALA A 96 26.34 -13.14 1.19
C ALA A 96 26.64 -14.25 0.17
N ARG A 97 26.05 -15.45 0.36
CA ARG A 97 26.14 -16.54 -0.63
C ARG A 97 25.52 -16.16 -1.97
N LEU A 98 24.36 -15.48 -1.96
CA LEU A 98 23.71 -15.01 -3.18
C LEU A 98 24.54 -13.94 -3.89
N VAL A 99 25.09 -12.99 -3.16
CA VAL A 99 25.99 -11.95 -3.71
C VAL A 99 27.22 -12.59 -4.38
N ARG A 100 27.87 -13.55 -3.73
CA ARG A 100 29.01 -14.29 -4.31
C ARG A 100 28.62 -15.00 -5.60
N ARG A 101 27.49 -15.71 -5.60
CA ARG A 101 26.99 -16.42 -6.78
C ARG A 101 26.71 -15.45 -7.92
N GLN A 102 26.09 -14.32 -7.64
CA GLN A 102 25.75 -13.31 -8.66
C GLN A 102 27.00 -12.67 -9.27
N ARG A 103 28.05 -12.44 -8.46
CA ARG A 103 29.29 -11.80 -8.91
C ARG A 103 30.31 -12.78 -9.49
N ALA A 104 30.05 -14.09 -9.45
CA ALA A 104 30.97 -15.11 -9.96
C ALA A 104 31.32 -14.90 -11.45
N ALA A 105 30.36 -14.47 -12.27
CA ALA A 105 30.57 -14.17 -13.69
C ALA A 105 31.29 -12.82 -13.96
N GLN A 106 31.49 -12.00 -12.92
CA GLN A 106 32.05 -10.63 -13.01
C GLN A 106 33.42 -10.53 -12.32
N GLY A 107 34.15 -11.64 -12.21
CA GLY A 107 35.45 -11.69 -11.52
C GLY A 107 35.38 -12.06 -10.03
N GLY A 108 34.17 -12.34 -9.51
CA GLY A 108 33.97 -12.73 -8.12
C GLY A 108 34.09 -11.58 -7.12
N VAL A 109 33.85 -11.87 -5.84
CA VAL A 109 34.11 -10.96 -4.72
C VAL A 109 34.75 -11.72 -3.57
N THR A 110 35.53 -11.02 -2.74
CA THR A 110 36.03 -11.59 -1.48
C THR A 110 34.89 -11.84 -0.50
N ASP A 111 35.09 -12.78 0.42
CA ASP A 111 34.07 -13.11 1.43
C ASP A 111 33.73 -11.92 2.32
N GLU A 112 34.73 -11.14 2.72
CA GLU A 112 34.54 -9.91 3.48
C GLU A 112 33.64 -8.91 2.73
N HIS A 113 33.92 -8.68 1.44
CA HIS A 113 33.12 -7.78 0.63
C HIS A 113 31.69 -8.30 0.41
N ALA A 114 31.52 -9.61 0.25
CA ALA A 114 30.20 -10.24 0.16
C ALA A 114 29.38 -10.06 1.44
N ILE A 115 30.00 -10.23 2.61
CA ILE A 115 29.34 -10.07 3.92
C ILE A 115 28.94 -8.61 4.13
N ARG A 116 29.79 -7.66 3.74
CA ARG A 116 29.49 -6.22 3.82
C ARG A 116 28.28 -5.86 2.95
N LEU A 117 28.31 -6.23 1.67
CA LEU A 117 27.19 -6.02 0.73
C LEU A 117 25.90 -6.69 1.18
N ALA A 118 26.00 -7.88 1.77
CA ALA A 118 24.84 -8.58 2.32
C ALA A 118 24.21 -7.86 3.52
N GLY A 119 25.01 -7.11 4.30
CA GLY A 119 24.51 -6.21 5.33
C GLY A 119 23.71 -5.06 4.71
N ASP A 120 24.34 -4.30 3.81
CA ASP A 120 23.71 -3.17 3.11
C ASP A 120 22.40 -3.60 2.41
N LEU A 121 22.39 -4.78 1.78
CA LEU A 121 21.19 -5.34 1.14
C LEU A 121 20.11 -5.77 2.14
N ALA A 122 20.48 -6.34 3.29
CA ALA A 122 19.51 -6.70 4.33
C ALA A 122 18.80 -5.46 4.86
N ASP A 123 19.57 -4.41 5.17
CA ASP A 123 19.04 -3.14 5.65
C ASP A 123 18.13 -2.50 4.59
N PHE A 124 18.53 -2.52 3.32
CA PHE A 124 17.68 -2.05 2.21
C PHE A 124 16.37 -2.83 2.07
N LEU A 125 16.40 -4.16 2.21
CA LEU A 125 15.18 -4.97 2.14
C LEU A 125 14.26 -4.68 3.33
N ASP A 126 14.83 -4.53 4.52
CA ASP A 126 14.07 -4.14 5.73
C ASP A 126 13.47 -2.74 5.57
N GLU A 127 14.22 -1.80 4.99
CA GLU A 127 13.75 -0.48 4.63
C GLU A 127 12.61 -0.57 3.62
N MET A 128 12.73 -1.31 2.52
CA MET A 128 11.63 -1.45 1.53
C MET A 128 10.38 -2.11 2.09
N HIS A 129 10.55 -3.13 2.93
CA HIS A 129 9.44 -3.72 3.66
C HIS A 129 8.78 -2.74 4.65
N THR A 130 9.51 -1.74 5.13
CA THR A 130 8.99 -0.70 6.03
C THR A 130 8.45 0.54 5.28
N GLU A 131 9.11 0.97 4.21
CA GLU A 131 9.02 2.29 3.57
C GLU A 131 8.05 2.39 2.42
N GLU A 132 7.54 1.30 1.88
CA GLU A 132 6.56 1.35 0.79
C GLU A 132 5.17 1.89 1.31
N GLY A 133 5.15 2.44 2.54
CA GLY A 133 4.18 3.40 3.11
C GLY A 133 4.68 4.85 3.39
N ALA A 134 5.98 5.15 3.37
CA ALA A 134 6.55 6.48 3.60
C ALA A 134 7.27 7.09 2.36
N ALA A 135 7.69 6.25 1.41
CA ALA A 135 8.63 6.59 0.33
C ALA A 135 8.04 7.33 -0.88
N ARG A 136 6.80 7.84 -0.86
CA ARG A 136 6.36 8.77 -1.92
C ARG A 136 6.79 10.22 -1.71
N ARG A 137 7.33 10.59 -0.53
CA ARG A 137 7.77 11.98 -0.25
C ARG A 137 9.28 12.17 -0.04
N GLY A 138 10.03 11.11 0.29
CA GLY A 138 11.47 11.17 0.61
C GLY A 138 12.41 10.78 -0.52
N TRP A 139 12.03 9.76 -1.30
CA TRP A 139 12.92 9.12 -2.27
C TRP A 139 13.39 10.07 -3.39
N ARG A 140 12.53 11.02 -3.81
CA ARG A 140 12.86 12.02 -4.84
C ARG A 140 13.96 13.02 -4.45
N ARG A 141 14.33 13.12 -3.16
CA ARG A 141 15.36 14.06 -2.68
C ARG A 141 16.75 13.43 -2.59
N SER A 142 16.86 12.12 -2.43
CA SER A 142 18.15 11.46 -2.18
C SER A 142 18.86 11.03 -3.47
N TRP A 143 18.12 10.66 -4.51
CA TRP A 143 18.69 10.33 -5.83
C TRP A 143 18.10 11.27 -6.89
N GLY A 144 18.64 12.49 -6.92
CA GLY A 144 18.17 13.60 -7.75
C GLY A 144 19.32 14.34 -8.44
N GLY A 145 20.27 13.61 -9.02
CA GLY A 145 21.17 14.17 -10.02
C GLY A 145 20.46 14.24 -11.37
N ASN A 146 19.88 15.40 -11.68
CA ASN A 146 19.45 15.84 -13.00
C ASN A 146 18.21 15.16 -13.63
N MET A 147 17.03 15.78 -13.46
CA MET A 147 16.03 15.86 -14.54
C MET A 147 15.20 17.17 -14.45
N PRO A 148 15.08 17.93 -15.56
CA PRO A 148 14.37 19.20 -15.59
C PRO A 148 12.88 19.05 -15.95
N GLY A 149 12.05 19.90 -15.33
CA GLY A 149 10.67 20.22 -15.75
C GLY A 149 9.65 19.08 -15.54
N THR A 150 8.37 19.28 -15.24
CA THR A 150 7.43 20.41 -15.23
C THR A 150 6.34 20.01 -14.21
N GLY A 151 5.61 20.90 -13.54
CA GLY A 151 4.49 21.64 -14.11
C GLY A 151 3.20 21.33 -13.32
N LYS A 152 2.78 22.28 -12.48
CA LYS A 152 1.44 22.61 -11.97
C LYS A 152 0.44 21.49 -11.62
N ARG A 153 0.08 21.43 -10.33
CA ARG A 153 -1.15 20.80 -9.82
C ARG A 153 -2.37 21.63 -10.24
N SER A 154 -3.19 21.10 -11.13
CA SER A 154 -4.56 21.58 -11.36
C SER A 154 -5.54 20.73 -10.55
N SER A 155 -6.48 21.40 -9.89
CA SER A 155 -7.58 20.80 -9.13
C SER A 155 -8.54 20.08 -10.10
N CYS A 156 -8.67 18.76 -9.99
CA CYS A 156 -9.76 18.04 -10.65
C CYS A 156 -10.93 17.89 -9.66
N SER A 157 -12.00 18.62 -9.95
CA SER A 157 -13.34 18.33 -9.45
C SER A 157 -13.93 17.24 -10.33
N CYS A 158 -13.97 15.99 -9.84
CA CYS A 158 -14.69 14.91 -10.49
C CYS A 158 -15.81 14.43 -9.57
N ALA A 159 -17.05 14.51 -10.07
CA ALA A 159 -18.24 13.99 -9.42
C ALA A 159 -18.29 12.46 -9.53
N PHE A 160 -18.66 11.79 -8.45
CA PHE A 160 -18.98 10.37 -8.40
C PHE A 160 -20.24 10.13 -9.24
N SER A 161 -20.12 9.56 -10.43
CA SER A 161 -21.26 9.32 -11.32
C SER A 161 -21.80 7.91 -11.11
N ALA A 162 -22.92 7.80 -10.39
CA ALA A 162 -23.72 6.59 -10.33
C ALA A 162 -24.58 6.50 -11.59
N ASN A 163 -24.21 5.62 -12.53
CA ASN A 163 -25.02 5.38 -13.72
C ASN A 163 -26.32 4.66 -13.32
N SER A 164 -27.40 5.42 -13.17
CA SER A 164 -28.74 4.93 -12.87
C SER A 164 -29.59 5.00 -14.15
N GLY A 165 -29.50 3.99 -15.00
CA GLY A 165 -30.40 3.82 -16.15
C GLY A 165 -31.71 3.13 -15.71
N PRO A 166 -32.90 3.60 -16.14
CA PRO A 166 -34.16 2.97 -15.80
C PRO A 166 -34.33 1.68 -16.61
N MET A 167 -34.40 0.54 -15.92
CA MET A 167 -34.79 -0.75 -16.51
C MET A 167 -36.32 -0.83 -16.55
N SER A 168 -36.89 -0.65 -17.73
CA SER A 168 -38.29 -0.96 -18.03
C SER A 168 -38.49 -2.48 -18.10
N LEU A 169 -39.45 -2.99 -17.34
CA LEU A 169 -39.92 -4.39 -17.37
C LEU A 169 -40.85 -4.61 -18.59
N PRO A 170 -40.79 -5.75 -19.29
CA PRO A 170 -41.95 -6.30 -19.96
C PRO A 170 -42.68 -7.30 -19.04
N THR A 171 -43.99 -7.34 -19.23
CA THR A 171 -44.98 -8.18 -18.54
C THR A 171 -44.94 -9.63 -19.01
#